data_AF-A0A1I4ZMW3-F1
#
_entry.id   AF-A0A1I4ZMW3-F1
#
_cell.length_a   1.000
_cell.length_b   1.000
_cell.length_c   1.000
_cell.angle_alpha   90.00
_cell.angle_beta   90.00
_cell.angle_gamma   90.00
#
_symmetry.space_group_name_H-M   'P 1'
#
loop_
_entity.id
_entity.type
_entity.pdbx_description
1 polymer ?
#
loop_
_entity_poly.entity_id
_entity_poly.type
_entity_poly.pdbx_seq_one_letter_code
_entity_poly.pdbx_strand_id
1 'polypeptide(L)'
;MADVVRSENDLPTLRVHMSSQGEAQSDQSIPVAIFEAMRGKGDARRVGSVPTRSLGLPDWMKASDTLPEERLRIPSDLAASICEELSRIDDHDPCFWLELPSPRGYLHLFPWERFLSPILGRPLIRLPYFKLRPEAPGTALHVVLAAGGAVRETPLCDIVKTLAETWMHSTTWTVTIDVFVQADASADTHRLLSSVPGVTVHDPPTGAPSPDYQVDPSSAAGRSRWFTWIGEQLTGRSVDVVHLVSDGIFLAGRGALAVPSFEPTLPGKTRSDAISATEVCRALDRVGAFSFVATSCPGNPSPAAMRDLSDVVAQSRPGVVAFHEFDEDRRGTELVAAQKMLFDGEPPGEPLPGAICWSHPSFVRFPEPPQLSKADATTNLLSDLTYSVLASADTPAWVAAGARALEGLHARALGADGFHIDPEVEVALHAVAKSFNDTVHNVISNNGEVSPHG
;
A
#
# COMPACT_ATOMS: atom_id res chain seq x y z
N MET A 1 -3.47 -15.18 9.83
CA MET A 1 -2.68 -14.97 8.60
C MET A 1 -1.30 -14.36 8.84
N ALA A 2 -1.15 -13.18 9.46
CA ALA A 2 0.19 -12.61 9.71
C ALA A 2 1.10 -13.55 10.52
N ASP A 3 0.52 -14.27 11.48
CA ASP A 3 1.14 -15.36 12.24
C ASP A 3 1.63 -16.52 11.37
N VAL A 4 0.87 -16.89 10.33
CA VAL A 4 1.23 -17.92 9.35
C VAL A 4 2.43 -17.45 8.53
N VAL A 5 2.39 -16.24 7.99
CA VAL A 5 3.50 -15.65 7.21
C VAL A 5 4.77 -15.59 8.04
N ARG A 6 4.68 -15.11 9.29
CA ARG A 6 5.81 -15.13 10.25
C ARG A 6 6.34 -16.54 10.47
N SER A 7 5.46 -17.49 10.73
CA SER A 7 5.81 -18.85 11.09
C SER A 7 6.47 -19.63 9.96
N GLU A 8 6.05 -19.40 8.71
CA GLU A 8 6.56 -20.09 7.52
C GLU A 8 7.91 -19.53 7.06
N ASN A 9 8.14 -18.23 7.23
CA ASN A 9 9.36 -17.57 6.78
C ASN A 9 10.40 -17.37 7.90
N ASP A 10 10.18 -17.96 9.08
CA ASP A 10 11.05 -17.86 10.27
C ASP A 10 11.43 -16.42 10.67
N LEU A 11 10.47 -15.50 10.64
CA LEU A 11 10.76 -14.06 10.70
C LEU A 11 11.02 -13.55 12.13
N PRO A 12 12.03 -12.69 12.35
CA PRO A 12 12.22 -11.99 13.62
C PRO A 12 11.21 -10.84 13.76
N THR A 13 10.29 -11.00 14.71
CA THR A 13 9.06 -10.22 14.77
C THR A 13 8.86 -9.56 16.12
N LEU A 14 8.55 -8.27 16.09
CA LEU A 14 7.91 -7.54 17.16
C LEU A 14 6.40 -7.66 17.00
N ARG A 15 5.75 -8.31 17.94
CA ARG A 15 4.29 -8.43 17.98
C ARG A 15 3.74 -7.45 19.00
N VAL A 16 2.85 -6.55 18.56
CA VAL A 16 2.21 -5.55 19.42
C VAL A 16 0.70 -5.71 19.33
N HIS A 17 0.07 -6.05 20.46
CA HIS A 17 -1.36 -6.36 20.49
C HIS A 17 -2.04 -5.80 21.73
N MET A 18 -3.37 -5.69 21.69
CA MET A 18 -4.15 -5.21 22.82
C MET A 18 -4.42 -6.36 23.81
N SER A 19 -4.29 -6.10 25.11
CA SER A 19 -4.73 -7.05 26.13
C SER A 19 -6.23 -7.32 26.00
N SER A 20 -6.62 -8.57 25.77
CA SER A 20 -8.02 -9.02 25.77
C SER A 20 -8.59 -9.17 27.19
N GLN A 21 -7.71 -9.20 28.20
CA GLN A 21 -8.10 -9.31 29.60
C GLN A 21 -8.25 -7.91 30.20
N GLY A 22 -9.46 -7.39 30.15
CA GLY A 22 -9.95 -6.63 31.29
C GLY A 22 -10.14 -7.62 32.43
N GLU A 23 -9.26 -7.62 33.42
CA GLU A 23 -9.64 -8.15 34.74
C GLU A 23 -10.87 -7.34 35.17
N ALA A 24 -12.01 -7.98 35.00
CA ALA A 24 -13.31 -7.42 35.25
C ALA A 24 -13.43 -7.10 36.75
N GLN A 25 -13.20 -5.85 37.12
CA GLN A 25 -13.76 -5.31 38.37
C GLN A 25 -13.99 -3.80 38.41
N SER A 26 -13.75 -3.05 37.33
CA SER A 26 -14.21 -1.66 37.23
C SER A 26 -14.56 -1.28 35.79
N ASP A 27 -15.63 -0.50 35.64
CA ASP A 27 -16.28 -0.02 34.41
C ASP A 27 -15.39 0.84 33.47
N GLN A 28 -14.05 0.83 33.67
CA GLN A 28 -13.06 1.61 32.92
C GLN A 28 -11.76 0.82 32.75
N SER A 29 -11.79 -0.32 32.06
CA SER A 29 -10.54 -1.01 31.70
C SER A 29 -9.76 -0.17 30.69
N ILE A 30 -8.65 0.42 31.12
CA ILE A 30 -7.77 1.20 30.25
C ILE A 30 -7.13 0.25 29.23
N PRO A 31 -7.21 0.53 27.92
CA PRO A 31 -6.54 -0.27 26.90
C PRO A 31 -5.02 -0.34 27.12
N VAL A 32 -4.47 -1.55 27.11
CA VAL A 32 -3.03 -1.81 27.29
C VAL A 32 -2.47 -2.50 26.05
N ALA A 33 -1.39 -1.95 25.51
CA ALA A 33 -0.58 -2.57 24.47
C ALA A 33 0.46 -3.50 25.09
N ILE A 34 0.52 -4.74 24.63
CA ILE A 34 1.47 -5.77 25.03
C ILE A 34 2.50 -5.94 23.90
N PHE A 35 3.78 -6.01 24.26
CA PHE A 35 4.91 -6.11 23.35
C PHE A 35 5.58 -7.47 23.54
N GLU A 36 5.75 -8.20 22.45
CA GLU A 36 6.40 -9.51 22.43
C GLU A 36 7.44 -9.57 21.32
N ALA A 37 8.59 -10.19 21.60
CA ALA A 37 9.60 -10.52 20.61
C ALA A 37 9.55 -12.03 20.33
N MET A 38 9.55 -12.42 19.06
CA MET A 38 9.52 -13.83 18.66
C MET A 38 10.11 -14.06 17.27
N ARG A 39 10.64 -15.27 17.01
CA ARG A 39 11.13 -15.69 15.69
C ARG A 39 10.35 -16.89 15.19
N GLY A 40 9.87 -16.86 13.95
CA GLY A 40 9.19 -18.00 13.34
C GLY A 40 8.09 -18.57 14.23
N LYS A 41 8.06 -19.88 14.43
CA LYS A 41 7.11 -20.56 15.35
C LYS A 41 7.55 -20.59 16.83
N GLY A 42 8.62 -19.88 17.17
CA GLY A 42 9.17 -19.87 18.53
C GLY A 42 8.25 -19.21 19.55
N ASP A 43 8.54 -19.46 20.83
CA ASP A 43 7.77 -18.90 21.94
C ASP A 43 7.90 -17.37 22.00
N ALA A 44 6.76 -16.71 22.21
CA ALA A 44 6.70 -15.27 22.38
C ALA A 44 7.34 -14.86 23.71
N ARG A 45 8.35 -13.98 23.66
CA ARG A 45 9.00 -13.41 24.84
C ARG A 45 8.38 -12.05 25.13
N ARG A 46 7.70 -11.92 26.26
CA ARG A 46 7.11 -10.64 26.68
C ARG A 46 8.21 -9.62 26.96
N VAL A 47 8.19 -8.54 26.21
CA VAL A 47 9.12 -7.39 26.35
C VAL A 47 8.59 -6.42 27.41
N GLY A 48 7.29 -6.13 27.37
CA GLY A 48 6.68 -5.16 28.24
C GLY A 48 5.20 -4.93 27.92
N SER A 49 4.59 -4.01 28.66
CA SER A 49 3.22 -3.57 28.37
C SER A 49 3.01 -2.16 28.88
N VAL A 50 2.29 -1.35 28.11
CA VAL A 50 1.98 0.04 28.48
C VAL A 50 0.54 0.40 28.12
N PRO A 51 -0.13 1.27 28.89
CA PRO A 51 -1.39 1.87 28.46
C PRO A 51 -1.25 2.56 27.10
N THR A 52 -2.22 2.42 26.19
CA THR A 52 -2.17 3.05 24.86
C THR A 52 -2.03 4.57 24.94
N ARG A 53 -2.66 5.21 25.94
CA ARG A 53 -2.49 6.64 26.23
C ARG A 53 -1.04 7.04 26.55
N SER A 54 -0.22 6.13 27.08
CA SER A 54 1.21 6.39 27.32
C SER A 54 2.00 6.48 26.01
N LEU A 55 1.49 5.84 24.95
CA LEU A 55 1.97 5.99 23.58
C LEU A 55 1.42 7.25 22.90
N GLY A 56 0.53 8.01 23.55
CA GLY A 56 -0.17 9.13 22.94
C GLY A 56 -1.36 8.72 22.05
N LEU A 57 -1.70 7.43 22.01
CA LEU A 57 -2.87 6.94 21.28
C LEU A 57 -4.16 7.20 22.07
N PRO A 58 -5.27 7.52 21.40
CA PRO A 58 -6.56 7.69 22.04
C PRO A 58 -7.17 6.33 22.39
N ASP A 59 -8.04 6.31 23.40
CA ASP A 59 -8.83 5.12 23.73
C ASP A 59 -9.95 4.89 22.70
N TRP A 60 -10.44 5.97 22.10
CA TRP A 60 -11.49 6.03 21.07
C TRP A 60 -11.31 7.31 20.24
N MET A 61 -11.60 7.25 18.94
CA MET A 61 -11.59 8.41 18.04
C MET A 61 -13.00 8.72 17.53
N LYS A 62 -13.38 9.99 17.58
CA LYS A 62 -14.52 10.54 16.82
C LYS A 62 -14.11 10.81 15.39
N ALA A 63 -15.13 10.95 14.54
CA ALA A 63 -14.95 11.35 13.14
C ALA A 63 -14.21 12.69 12.96
N SER A 64 -14.27 13.59 13.94
CA SER A 64 -13.62 14.92 13.91
C SER A 64 -12.25 14.95 14.58
N ASP A 65 -11.81 13.85 15.19
CA ASP A 65 -10.58 13.86 15.97
C ASP A 65 -9.38 13.86 15.04
N THR A 66 -8.35 14.60 15.45
CA THR A 66 -7.01 14.53 14.87
C THR A 66 -6.10 13.85 15.87
N LEU A 67 -5.08 13.14 15.37
CA LEU A 67 -4.03 12.54 16.20
C LEU A 67 -2.75 13.33 15.95
N PRO A 68 -2.40 14.30 16.82
CA PRO A 68 -1.20 15.10 16.64
C PRO A 68 0.06 14.24 16.84
N GLU A 69 0.95 14.24 15.85
CA GLU A 69 2.17 13.41 15.84
C GLU A 69 3.07 13.70 17.05
N GLU A 70 3.10 14.94 17.53
CA GLU A 70 3.93 15.36 18.66
C GLU A 70 3.54 14.71 20.00
N ARG A 71 2.34 14.12 20.07
CA ARG A 71 1.91 13.37 21.26
C ARG A 71 2.43 11.94 21.28
N LEU A 72 2.75 11.39 20.11
CA LEU A 72 3.16 10.01 19.94
C LEU A 72 4.58 9.82 20.46
N ARG A 73 4.79 8.78 21.27
CA ARG A 73 6.10 8.48 21.87
C ARG A 73 6.15 7.05 22.36
N ILE A 74 7.35 6.45 22.35
CA ILE A 74 7.62 5.19 23.03
C ILE A 74 8.39 5.52 24.33
N PRO A 75 7.95 5.03 25.50
CA PRO A 75 8.74 5.13 26.73
C PRO A 75 10.16 4.58 26.52
N SER A 76 11.18 5.30 26.95
CA SER A 76 12.58 4.98 26.63
C SER A 76 13.03 3.63 27.19
N ASP A 77 12.51 3.25 28.35
CA ASP A 77 12.70 1.95 28.98
C ASP A 77 12.11 0.83 28.12
N LEU A 78 10.88 1.02 27.62
CA LEU A 78 10.25 0.07 26.71
C LEU A 78 11.02 -0.05 25.38
N ALA A 79 11.44 1.08 24.80
CA ALA A 79 12.22 1.09 23.56
C ALA A 79 13.55 0.33 23.71
N ALA A 80 14.26 0.52 24.83
CA ALA A 80 15.48 -0.21 25.14
C ALA A 80 15.23 -1.72 25.27
N SER A 81 14.18 -2.12 25.98
CA SER A 81 13.80 -3.52 26.12
C SER A 81 13.40 -4.16 24.79
N ILE A 82 12.69 -3.44 23.91
CA ILE A 82 12.37 -3.90 22.55
C ILE A 82 13.65 -4.18 21.77
N CYS A 83 14.58 -3.23 21.75
CA CYS A 83 15.85 -3.36 21.04
C CYS A 83 16.68 -4.55 21.56
N GLU A 84 16.77 -4.70 22.89
CA GLU A 84 17.49 -5.79 23.52
C GLU A 84 16.89 -7.16 23.17
N GLU A 85 15.58 -7.33 23.29
CA GLU A 85 14.95 -8.62 23.01
C GLU A 85 14.95 -8.97 21.52
N LEU A 86 14.77 -7.99 20.62
CA LEU A 86 14.87 -8.22 19.18
C LEU A 86 16.30 -8.64 18.77
N SER A 87 17.32 -7.99 19.32
CA SER A 87 18.73 -8.35 19.06
C SER A 87 19.11 -9.75 19.57
N ARG A 88 18.38 -10.27 20.57
CA ARG A 88 18.60 -11.63 21.10
C ARG A 88 17.98 -12.72 20.22
N ILE A 89 16.91 -12.42 19.50
CA ILE A 89 16.24 -13.40 18.61
C ILE A 89 16.81 -13.38 17.20
N ASP A 90 17.45 -12.27 16.79
CA ASP A 90 18.13 -12.16 15.51
C ASP A 90 19.21 -11.07 15.50
N ASP A 91 20.38 -11.40 14.93
CA ASP A 91 21.47 -10.51 14.63
C ASP A 91 21.87 -10.51 13.14
N HIS A 92 21.16 -11.24 12.28
CA HIS A 92 21.55 -11.46 10.89
C HIS A 92 20.56 -10.95 9.84
N ASP A 93 19.26 -10.95 10.13
CA ASP A 93 18.24 -10.55 9.18
C ASP A 93 18.31 -9.04 8.87
N PRO A 94 18.08 -8.64 7.61
CA PRO A 94 18.25 -7.26 7.19
C PRO A 94 17.20 -6.31 7.77
N CYS A 95 16.07 -6.85 8.26
CA CYS A 95 14.97 -6.08 8.81
C CYS A 95 14.27 -6.86 9.93
N PHE A 96 13.59 -6.12 10.80
CA PHE A 96 12.62 -6.69 11.74
C PHE A 96 11.21 -6.58 11.18
N TRP A 97 10.33 -7.46 11.65
CA TRP A 97 8.94 -7.50 11.24
C TRP A 97 8.02 -7.00 12.35
N LEU A 98 6.96 -6.29 11.99
CA LEU A 98 5.93 -5.80 12.91
C LEU A 98 4.62 -6.55 12.67
N GLU A 99 4.15 -7.27 13.69
CA GLU A 99 2.85 -7.92 13.71
C GLU A 99 1.87 -7.13 14.58
N LEU A 100 0.73 -6.71 14.00
CA LEU A 100 -0.36 -6.02 14.71
C LEU A 100 -1.65 -6.87 14.63
N PRO A 101 -1.77 -7.95 15.43
CA PRO A 101 -2.92 -8.85 15.35
C PRO A 101 -4.19 -8.23 15.93
N SER A 102 -5.35 -8.72 15.49
CA SER A 102 -6.64 -8.32 16.05
C SER A 102 -6.87 -8.90 17.46
N PRO A 103 -7.46 -8.15 18.40
CA PRO A 103 -7.82 -6.73 18.31
C PRO A 103 -6.57 -5.84 18.46
N ARG A 104 -6.39 -4.87 17.56
CA ARG A 104 -5.26 -3.91 17.61
C ARG A 104 -5.65 -2.47 17.96
N GLY A 105 -6.94 -2.17 18.14
CA GLY A 105 -7.39 -0.80 18.42
C GLY A 105 -6.82 0.20 17.40
N TYR A 106 -6.11 1.22 17.89
CA TYR A 106 -5.44 2.24 17.07
C TYR A 106 -3.92 2.05 16.95
N LEU A 107 -3.38 0.86 17.27
CA LEU A 107 -1.94 0.60 17.21
C LEU A 107 -1.37 0.75 15.78
N HIS A 108 -2.17 0.54 14.74
CA HIS A 108 -1.74 0.74 13.34
C HIS A 108 -1.54 2.21 12.97
N LEU A 109 -2.11 3.14 13.73
CA LEU A 109 -1.91 4.58 13.55
C LEU A 109 -0.56 5.05 14.09
N PHE A 110 0.07 4.28 14.97
CA PHE A 110 1.36 4.65 15.54
C PHE A 110 2.48 4.48 14.49
N PRO A 111 3.39 5.45 14.31
CA PRO A 111 4.51 5.36 13.38
C PRO A 111 5.66 4.59 14.02
N TRP A 112 5.49 3.27 14.17
CA TRP A 112 6.47 2.40 14.81
C TRP A 112 7.85 2.50 14.18
N GLU A 113 7.88 2.58 12.85
CA GLU A 113 9.06 2.68 12.01
C GLU A 113 9.89 3.92 12.38
N ARG A 114 9.23 5.08 12.52
CA ARG A 114 9.85 6.34 12.94
C ARG A 114 10.59 6.23 14.28
N PHE A 115 10.01 5.53 15.25
CA PHE A 115 10.56 5.46 16.60
C PHE A 115 11.51 4.28 16.81
N LEU A 116 11.29 3.16 16.12
CA LEU A 116 12.02 1.91 16.36
C LEU A 116 13.12 1.67 15.35
N SER A 117 12.96 1.99 14.06
CA SER A 117 14.00 1.71 13.06
C SER A 117 15.34 2.39 13.36
N PRO A 118 15.39 3.66 13.81
CA PRO A 118 16.66 4.31 14.15
C PRO A 118 17.39 3.64 15.32
N ILE A 119 16.66 3.18 16.34
CA ILE A 119 17.27 2.53 17.52
C ILE A 119 17.67 1.08 17.25
N LEU A 120 16.93 0.39 16.36
CA LEU A 120 17.25 -0.97 15.92
C LEU A 120 18.43 -0.99 14.94
N GLY A 121 18.75 0.15 14.32
CA GLY A 121 19.74 0.24 13.25
C GLY A 121 19.32 -0.53 11.99
N ARG A 122 18.06 -0.94 11.90
CA ARG A 122 17.47 -1.74 10.81
C ARG A 122 16.04 -1.29 10.53
N PRO A 123 15.55 -1.47 9.30
CA PRO A 123 14.15 -1.30 8.95
C PRO A 123 13.21 -2.15 9.79
N LEU A 124 12.03 -1.59 10.04
CA LEU A 124 10.89 -2.29 10.61
C LEU A 124 9.80 -2.35 9.54
N ILE A 125 9.39 -3.55 9.15
CA ILE A 125 8.42 -3.78 8.06
C ILE A 125 7.16 -4.40 8.64
N ARG A 126 5.98 -3.94 8.24
CA ARG A 126 4.71 -4.52 8.68
C ARG A 126 4.43 -5.81 7.93
N LEU A 127 4.02 -6.83 8.66
CA LEU A 127 3.58 -8.08 8.06
C LEU A 127 2.35 -7.85 7.17
N PRO A 128 2.25 -8.55 6.04
CA PRO A 128 1.07 -8.46 5.20
C PRO A 128 -0.10 -9.17 5.86
N TYR A 129 -1.31 -8.82 5.45
CA TYR A 129 -2.53 -9.48 5.91
C TYR A 129 -2.85 -10.76 5.11
N PHE A 130 -2.10 -11.01 4.04
CA PHE A 130 -2.27 -12.13 3.13
C PHE A 130 -0.94 -12.87 2.97
N LYS A 131 -1.02 -14.21 2.93
CA LYS A 131 0.10 -15.08 2.60
C LYS A 131 0.46 -15.08 1.12
N LEU A 132 -0.50 -14.76 0.27
CA LEU A 132 -0.28 -14.68 -1.16
C LEU A 132 0.53 -13.43 -1.50
N ARG A 133 1.65 -13.62 -2.20
CA ARG A 133 2.39 -12.57 -2.88
C ARG A 133 1.77 -12.41 -4.28
N PRO A 134 1.26 -11.23 -4.67
CA PRO A 134 0.83 -11.04 -6.04
C PRO A 134 2.01 -11.18 -7.00
N GLU A 135 1.72 -11.65 -8.21
CA GLU A 135 2.72 -11.73 -9.27
C GLU A 135 3.18 -10.32 -9.65
N ALA A 136 4.49 -10.09 -9.64
CA ALA A 136 5.06 -8.84 -10.13
C ALA A 136 5.29 -8.91 -11.65
N PRO A 137 5.07 -7.81 -12.37
CA PRO A 137 5.29 -7.71 -13.81
C PRO A 137 6.80 -7.76 -14.11
N GLY A 138 7.25 -8.78 -14.84
CA GLY A 138 8.56 -8.87 -15.49
C GLY A 138 9.71 -7.99 -14.96
N THR A 139 10.29 -7.18 -15.85
CA THR A 139 11.43 -6.26 -15.56
C THR A 139 11.10 -4.82 -15.95
N ALA A 140 9.80 -4.53 -16.08
CA ALA A 140 9.27 -3.22 -16.42
C ALA A 140 8.22 -2.83 -15.37
N LEU A 141 8.21 -1.57 -14.97
CA LEU A 141 7.26 -1.02 -14.01
C LEU A 141 6.52 0.16 -14.60
N HIS A 142 5.21 0.05 -14.70
CA HIS A 142 4.33 1.14 -15.08
C HIS A 142 3.69 1.77 -13.83
N VAL A 143 4.09 3.00 -13.52
CA VAL A 143 3.67 3.74 -12.35
C VAL A 143 2.68 4.83 -12.73
N VAL A 144 1.57 4.92 -12.00
CA VAL A 144 0.72 6.12 -11.95
C VAL A 144 1.17 6.96 -10.77
N LEU A 145 1.58 8.20 -11.01
CA LEU A 145 1.88 9.17 -9.96
C LEU A 145 0.81 10.27 -10.00
N ALA A 146 -0.17 10.19 -9.10
CA ALA A 146 -1.24 11.19 -9.02
C ALA A 146 -1.08 12.05 -7.77
N ALA A 147 -1.02 13.36 -7.94
CA ALA A 147 -0.72 14.30 -6.87
C ALA A 147 -1.71 15.45 -6.81
N GLY A 148 -2.29 15.68 -5.64
CA GLY A 148 -3.17 16.80 -5.36
C GLY A 148 -3.29 17.04 -3.86
N GLY A 149 -3.34 18.30 -3.43
CA GLY A 149 -3.38 18.63 -2.01
C GLY A 149 -3.15 20.12 -1.76
N ALA A 150 -3.25 20.54 -0.51
CA ALA A 150 -3.01 21.93 -0.17
C ALA A 150 -1.51 22.24 -0.25
N VAL A 151 -1.10 23.03 -1.23
CA VAL A 151 0.27 23.56 -1.32
C VAL A 151 0.45 24.60 -0.22
N ARG A 152 1.41 24.38 0.69
CA ARG A 152 1.73 25.31 1.79
C ARG A 152 3.11 25.93 1.64
N GLU A 153 4.14 25.09 1.61
CA GLU A 153 5.54 25.53 1.62
C GLU A 153 6.28 25.10 0.35
N THR A 154 6.15 23.83 -0.04
CA THR A 154 6.80 23.28 -1.22
C THR A 154 5.79 23.21 -2.38
N PRO A 155 6.10 23.77 -3.56
CA PRO A 155 5.28 23.61 -4.75
C PRO A 155 5.03 22.14 -5.07
N LEU A 156 3.80 21.78 -5.43
CA LEU A 156 3.43 20.40 -5.74
C LEU A 156 4.28 19.81 -6.89
N CYS A 157 4.62 20.63 -7.88
CA CYS A 157 5.44 20.22 -9.01
C CYS A 157 6.87 19.80 -8.60
N ASP A 158 7.44 20.39 -7.54
CA ASP A 158 8.77 20.02 -7.01
C ASP A 158 8.71 18.67 -6.27
N ILE A 159 7.61 18.42 -5.53
CA ILE A 159 7.34 17.13 -4.88
C ILE A 159 7.21 16.05 -5.95
N VAL A 160 6.35 16.28 -6.95
CA VAL A 160 6.11 15.33 -8.06
C VAL A 160 7.40 15.04 -8.82
N LYS A 161 8.21 16.08 -9.08
CA LYS A 161 9.52 15.91 -9.71
C LYS A 161 10.43 15.00 -8.89
N THR A 162 10.56 15.27 -7.60
CA THR A 162 11.38 14.47 -6.68
C THR A 162 10.93 13.01 -6.68
N LEU A 163 9.63 12.76 -6.58
CA LEU A 163 9.08 11.40 -6.55
C LEU A 163 9.21 10.66 -7.89
N ALA A 164 9.06 11.37 -9.02
CA ALA A 164 9.32 10.81 -10.34
C ALA A 164 10.80 10.43 -10.50
N GLU A 165 11.72 11.30 -10.08
CA GLU A 165 13.15 11.00 -10.07
C GLU A 165 13.47 9.81 -9.16
N THR A 166 12.86 9.71 -7.97
CA THR A 166 13.01 8.56 -7.07
C THR A 166 12.62 7.25 -7.78
N TRP A 167 11.46 7.19 -8.43
CA TRP A 167 11.05 5.99 -9.18
C TRP A 167 12.00 5.63 -10.33
N MET A 168 12.46 6.62 -11.08
CA MET A 168 13.35 6.39 -12.23
C MET A 168 14.74 5.89 -11.84
N HIS A 169 15.18 6.09 -10.58
CA HIS A 169 16.51 5.72 -10.11
C HIS A 169 16.51 4.65 -9.02
N SER A 170 15.33 4.22 -8.56
CA SER A 170 15.25 3.28 -7.46
C SER A 170 15.33 1.83 -7.88
N THR A 171 14.99 1.48 -9.11
CA THR A 171 14.97 0.08 -9.53
C THR A 171 15.91 -0.20 -10.68
N THR A 172 16.28 -1.47 -10.83
CA THR A 172 16.94 -1.98 -12.04
C THR A 172 15.99 -2.14 -13.22
N TRP A 173 14.68 -1.93 -13.00
CA TRP A 173 13.63 -2.15 -13.97
C TRP A 173 13.47 -0.94 -14.90
N THR A 174 12.90 -1.18 -16.08
CA THR A 174 12.50 -0.07 -16.95
C THR A 174 11.22 0.55 -16.38
N VAL A 175 11.31 1.81 -15.92
CA VAL A 175 10.16 2.50 -15.34
C VAL A 175 9.52 3.46 -16.34
N THR A 176 8.20 3.38 -16.48
CA THR A 176 7.37 4.39 -17.14
C THR A 176 6.42 5.01 -16.11
N ILE A 177 6.20 6.32 -16.21
CA ILE A 177 5.40 7.06 -15.23
C ILE A 177 4.36 7.89 -15.96
N ASP A 178 3.08 7.64 -15.67
CA ASP A 178 1.99 8.55 -16.03
C ASP A 178 1.69 9.46 -14.84
N VAL A 179 1.91 10.77 -15.02
CA VAL A 179 1.80 11.80 -13.98
C VAL A 179 0.50 12.56 -14.13
N PHE A 180 -0.25 12.63 -13.03
CA PHE A 180 -1.54 13.30 -12.95
C PHE A 180 -1.50 14.33 -11.83
N VAL A 181 -1.65 15.61 -12.14
CA VAL A 181 -1.62 16.69 -11.13
C VAL A 181 -2.83 17.59 -11.23
N GLN A 182 -3.14 18.30 -10.14
CA GLN A 182 -4.16 19.34 -10.14
C GLN A 182 -3.84 20.45 -11.16
N ALA A 183 -4.90 21.12 -11.65
CA ALA A 183 -4.82 22.07 -12.76
C ALA A 183 -3.87 23.25 -12.53
N ASP A 184 -3.76 23.75 -11.30
CA ASP A 184 -2.85 24.85 -10.97
C ASP A 184 -1.37 24.45 -11.00
N ALA A 185 -1.05 23.16 -10.82
CA ALA A 185 0.31 22.63 -10.85
C ALA A 185 0.70 22.02 -12.21
N SER A 186 -0.27 21.80 -13.12
CA SER A 186 -0.05 21.10 -14.39
C SER A 186 1.01 21.78 -15.27
N ALA A 187 0.89 23.09 -15.53
CA ALA A 187 1.81 23.79 -16.44
C ALA A 187 3.27 23.77 -15.96
N ASP A 188 3.51 23.94 -14.66
CA ASP A 188 4.86 23.88 -14.09
C ASP A 188 5.38 22.43 -14.03
N THR A 189 4.51 21.45 -13.76
CA THR A 189 4.86 20.02 -13.80
C THR A 189 5.28 19.59 -15.21
N HIS A 190 4.54 19.98 -16.25
CA HIS A 190 4.93 19.77 -17.64
C HIS A 190 6.30 20.37 -17.95
N ARG A 191 6.55 21.61 -17.52
CA ARG A 191 7.83 22.28 -17.75
C ARG A 191 8.98 21.52 -17.10
N LEU A 192 8.82 21.07 -15.85
CA LEU A 192 9.86 20.38 -15.10
C LEU A 192 10.12 18.95 -15.60
N LEU A 193 9.10 18.24 -16.06
CA LEU A 193 9.20 16.82 -16.41
C LEU A 193 9.25 16.52 -17.91
N SER A 194 9.05 17.52 -18.79
CA SER A 194 9.07 17.33 -20.25
C SER A 194 10.36 16.71 -20.80
N SER A 195 11.48 16.86 -20.10
CA SER A 195 12.77 16.30 -20.50
C SER A 195 13.13 14.98 -19.81
N VAL A 196 12.29 14.47 -18.91
CA VAL A 196 12.57 13.23 -18.17
C VAL A 196 12.08 12.03 -18.99
N PRO A 197 12.98 11.16 -19.48
CA PRO A 197 12.59 10.00 -20.28
C PRO A 197 11.67 9.07 -19.49
N GLY A 198 10.66 8.50 -20.16
CA GLY A 198 9.72 7.57 -19.53
C GLY A 198 8.61 8.24 -18.71
N VAL A 199 8.59 9.57 -18.60
CA VAL A 199 7.54 10.32 -17.87
C VAL A 199 6.58 10.99 -18.86
N THR A 200 5.28 10.72 -18.69
CA THR A 200 4.19 11.38 -19.43
C THR A 200 3.34 12.15 -18.44
N VAL A 201 3.26 13.48 -18.60
CA VAL A 201 2.37 14.32 -17.80
C VAL A 201 1.06 14.50 -18.54
N HIS A 202 -0.06 14.24 -17.85
CA HIS A 202 -1.41 14.34 -18.41
C HIS A 202 -2.06 15.66 -18.03
N ASP A 203 -2.72 16.28 -19.01
CA ASP A 203 -3.52 17.48 -18.76
C ASP A 203 -4.79 17.12 -17.99
N PRO A 204 -5.11 17.85 -16.91
CA PRO A 204 -6.36 17.67 -16.20
C PRO A 204 -7.54 18.03 -17.12
N PRO A 205 -8.69 17.36 -16.98
CA PRO A 205 -9.84 17.58 -17.85
C PRO A 205 -10.26 19.07 -17.82
N THR A 206 -10.12 19.74 -18.97
CA THR A 206 -10.53 21.14 -19.14
C THR A 206 -12.02 21.23 -19.47
N GLY A 207 -12.86 21.73 -18.56
CA GLY A 207 -14.26 22.05 -18.88
C GLY A 207 -15.22 21.92 -17.69
N ALA A 208 -16.31 22.70 -17.75
CA ALA A 208 -17.49 22.42 -16.93
C ALA A 208 -18.00 21.00 -17.27
N PRO A 209 -18.54 20.25 -16.30
CA PRO A 209 -18.94 18.85 -16.53
C PRO A 209 -19.87 18.73 -17.74
N SER A 210 -19.65 17.70 -18.56
CA SER A 210 -20.61 17.32 -19.60
C SER A 210 -21.97 17.05 -18.94
N PRO A 211 -23.08 17.61 -19.46
CA PRO A 211 -24.41 17.47 -18.85
C PRO A 211 -24.91 16.01 -18.77
N ASP A 212 -24.27 15.08 -19.48
CA ASP A 212 -24.59 13.64 -19.43
C ASP A 212 -23.91 12.91 -18.24
N TYR A 213 -22.99 13.56 -17.52
CA TYR A 213 -22.42 13.02 -16.28
C TYR A 213 -23.28 13.44 -15.07
N GLN A 214 -24.46 12.83 -14.94
CA GLN A 214 -25.26 12.96 -13.72
C GLN A 214 -24.62 12.12 -12.60
N VAL A 215 -23.97 12.80 -11.65
CA VAL A 215 -23.57 12.20 -10.39
C VAL A 215 -24.84 12.01 -9.57
N ASP A 216 -25.28 10.76 -9.39
CA ASP A 216 -26.39 10.40 -8.51
C ASP A 216 -26.04 10.78 -7.06
N PRO A 217 -26.71 11.78 -6.46
CA PRO A 217 -26.43 12.23 -5.10
C PRO A 217 -26.84 11.20 -4.04
N SER A 218 -27.66 10.21 -4.42
CA SER A 218 -28.06 9.09 -3.56
C SER A 218 -27.05 7.94 -3.57
N SER A 219 -26.06 7.97 -4.46
CA SER A 219 -24.89 7.11 -4.36
C SER A 219 -23.94 7.70 -3.32
N ALA A 220 -23.95 7.15 -2.11
CA ALA A 220 -22.86 7.28 -1.14
C ALA A 220 -21.55 6.60 -1.63
N ALA A 221 -21.34 6.56 -2.95
CA ALA A 221 -20.35 5.79 -3.70
C ALA A 221 -20.07 6.44 -5.08
N GLY A 222 -20.18 7.77 -5.19
CA GLY A 222 -19.78 8.49 -6.40
C GLY A 222 -18.33 8.21 -6.72
N ARG A 223 -18.04 7.74 -7.95
CA ARG A 223 -16.66 7.45 -8.38
C ARG A 223 -15.83 8.74 -8.34
N SER A 224 -14.70 8.70 -7.64
CA SER A 224 -13.69 9.77 -7.70
C SER A 224 -13.37 10.14 -9.16
N ARG A 225 -13.56 11.42 -9.50
CA ARG A 225 -13.25 11.95 -10.84
C ARG A 225 -11.77 11.82 -11.18
N TRP A 226 -10.89 11.81 -10.17
CA TRP A 226 -9.47 11.52 -10.35
C TRP A 226 -9.25 10.14 -10.96
N PHE A 227 -9.85 9.10 -10.38
CA PHE A 227 -9.70 7.74 -10.90
C PHE A 227 -10.41 7.52 -12.23
N THR A 228 -11.49 8.26 -12.51
CA THR A 228 -12.11 8.27 -13.84
C THR A 228 -11.15 8.84 -14.87
N TRP A 229 -10.58 10.02 -14.61
CA TRP A 229 -9.60 10.67 -15.49
C TRP A 229 -8.37 9.78 -15.74
N ILE A 230 -7.77 9.23 -14.68
CA ILE A 230 -6.65 8.29 -14.79
C ILE A 230 -7.04 7.11 -15.67
N GLY A 231 -8.19 6.47 -15.42
CA GLY A 231 -8.63 5.32 -16.19
C GLY A 231 -8.89 5.63 -17.68
N GLU A 232 -9.33 6.84 -18.01
CA GLU A 232 -9.51 7.29 -19.40
C GLU A 232 -8.17 7.49 -20.12
N GLN A 233 -7.18 8.11 -19.46
CA GLN A 233 -5.85 8.35 -20.05
C GLN A 233 -5.02 7.07 -20.21
N LEU A 234 -5.25 6.07 -19.38
CA LEU A 234 -4.56 4.78 -19.50
C LEU A 234 -5.08 3.94 -20.69
N THR A 235 -6.23 4.29 -21.28
CA THR A 235 -6.81 3.64 -22.48
C THR A 235 -6.87 2.11 -22.41
N GLY A 236 -7.13 1.54 -21.23
CA GLY A 236 -7.20 0.09 -21.02
C GLY A 236 -5.85 -0.61 -20.86
N ARG A 237 -4.73 0.12 -20.71
CA ARG A 237 -3.45 -0.41 -20.23
C ARG A 237 -3.50 -0.65 -18.72
N SER A 238 -2.90 -1.74 -18.25
CA SER A 238 -2.71 -1.94 -16.83
C SER A 238 -1.63 -1.03 -16.30
N VAL A 239 -1.59 -0.87 -14.99
CA VAL A 239 -0.48 -0.24 -14.27
C VAL A 239 -0.11 -1.13 -13.10
N ASP A 240 1.10 -0.98 -12.63
CA ASP A 240 1.70 -1.87 -11.65
C ASP A 240 1.63 -1.27 -10.25
N VAL A 241 1.89 0.04 -10.21
CA VAL A 241 1.89 0.84 -8.99
C VAL A 241 0.98 2.05 -9.18
N VAL A 242 0.12 2.30 -8.20
CA VAL A 242 -0.54 3.60 -8.06
C VAL A 242 0.07 4.31 -6.86
N HIS A 243 0.76 5.41 -7.13
CA HIS A 243 1.35 6.30 -6.14
C HIS A 243 0.49 7.57 -6.02
N LEU A 244 -0.19 7.75 -4.89
CA LEU A 244 -1.01 8.93 -4.59
C LEU A 244 -0.29 9.88 -3.63
N VAL A 245 -0.22 11.16 -3.99
CA VAL A 245 0.38 12.23 -3.17
C VAL A 245 -0.72 13.18 -2.73
N SER A 246 -0.98 13.28 -1.43
CA SER A 246 -2.09 14.07 -0.90
C SER A 246 -1.97 14.31 0.61
N ASP A 247 -2.79 15.23 1.12
CA ASP A 247 -3.07 15.32 2.55
C ASP A 247 -3.97 14.17 3.00
N GLY A 248 -3.79 13.72 4.24
CA GLY A 248 -4.65 12.74 4.92
C GLY A 248 -5.71 13.43 5.77
N ILE A 249 -6.91 12.87 5.76
CA ILE A 249 -8.04 13.33 6.59
C ILE A 249 -8.80 12.13 7.17
N PHE A 250 -9.44 12.32 8.32
CA PHE A 250 -10.43 11.36 8.81
C PHE A 250 -11.82 11.70 8.28
N LEU A 251 -12.46 10.74 7.62
CA LEU A 251 -13.85 10.79 7.19
C LEU A 251 -14.62 9.70 7.93
N ALA A 252 -15.59 10.09 8.76
CA ALA A 252 -16.39 9.16 9.57
C ALA A 252 -15.53 8.19 10.41
N GLY A 253 -14.37 8.65 10.90
CA GLY A 253 -13.45 7.85 11.72
C GLY A 253 -12.54 6.92 10.92
N ARG A 254 -12.47 7.05 9.60
CA ARG A 254 -11.58 6.29 8.71
C ARG A 254 -10.69 7.22 7.91
N GLY A 255 -9.45 6.80 7.66
CA GLY A 255 -8.50 7.51 6.83
C GLY A 255 -8.99 7.65 5.40
N ALA A 256 -8.78 8.83 4.83
CA ALA A 256 -9.07 9.18 3.45
C ALA A 256 -8.01 10.18 2.93
N LEU A 257 -7.88 10.26 1.62
CA LEU A 257 -7.07 11.29 0.94
C LEU A 257 -7.93 12.52 0.66
N ALA A 258 -7.42 13.71 0.97
CA ALA A 258 -8.04 14.98 0.59
C ALA A 258 -7.53 15.44 -0.78
N VAL A 259 -8.29 15.14 -1.82
CA VAL A 259 -7.95 15.54 -3.19
C VAL A 259 -8.68 16.82 -3.61
N PRO A 260 -8.09 17.65 -4.46
CA PRO A 260 -8.78 18.80 -5.05
C PRO A 260 -10.02 18.35 -5.85
N SER A 261 -11.14 19.03 -5.63
CA SER A 261 -12.36 18.77 -6.40
C SER A 261 -12.24 19.34 -7.82
N PHE A 262 -12.73 18.59 -8.81
CA PHE A 262 -12.89 19.08 -10.19
C PHE A 262 -14.17 19.92 -10.39
N GLU A 263 -14.96 20.13 -9.34
CA GLU A 263 -16.17 20.95 -9.43
C GLU A 263 -15.83 22.45 -9.38
N PRO A 264 -16.49 23.29 -10.20
CA PRO A 264 -16.33 24.73 -10.11
C PRO A 264 -16.69 25.20 -8.71
N THR A 265 -15.74 25.86 -8.07
CA THR A 265 -15.95 26.47 -6.77
C THR A 265 -16.15 27.97 -6.92
N LEU A 266 -16.80 28.59 -5.94
CA LEU A 266 -16.85 30.04 -5.86
C LEU A 266 -15.43 30.61 -5.83
N PRO A 267 -15.17 31.77 -6.47
CA PRO A 267 -13.86 32.39 -6.45
C PRO A 267 -13.28 32.48 -5.02
N GLY A 268 -12.09 31.91 -4.82
CA GLY A 268 -11.39 31.93 -3.53
C GLY A 268 -11.74 30.81 -2.55
N LYS A 269 -12.54 29.80 -2.93
CA LYS A 269 -12.77 28.60 -2.10
C LYS A 269 -12.28 27.35 -2.83
N THR A 270 -11.30 26.64 -2.30
CA THR A 270 -10.97 25.29 -2.78
C THR A 270 -11.83 24.27 -2.05
N ARG A 271 -12.58 23.45 -2.78
CA ARG A 271 -13.28 22.29 -2.23
C ARG A 271 -12.36 21.09 -2.39
N SER A 272 -12.15 20.35 -1.32
CA SER A 272 -11.51 19.04 -1.37
C SER A 272 -12.57 17.96 -1.36
N ASP A 273 -12.44 16.99 -2.26
CA ASP A 273 -13.14 15.72 -2.18
C ASP A 273 -12.30 14.73 -1.35
N ALA A 274 -12.96 13.72 -0.81
CA ALA A 274 -12.31 12.68 -0.02
C ALA A 274 -12.28 11.38 -0.83
N ILE A 275 -11.12 10.74 -0.93
CA ILE A 275 -10.99 9.40 -1.51
C ILE A 275 -10.78 8.40 -0.38
N SER A 276 -11.73 7.49 -0.21
CA SER A 276 -11.68 6.42 0.80
C SER A 276 -10.81 5.23 0.37
N ALA A 277 -10.41 4.38 1.33
CA ALA A 277 -9.70 3.13 1.04
C ALA A 277 -10.47 2.22 0.06
N THR A 278 -11.79 2.18 0.18
CA THR A 278 -12.65 1.39 -0.73
C THR A 278 -12.55 1.89 -2.17
N GLU A 279 -12.51 3.20 -2.38
CA GLU A 279 -12.33 3.79 -3.71
C GLU A 279 -10.93 3.54 -4.26
N VAL A 280 -9.90 3.65 -3.41
CA VAL A 280 -8.52 3.29 -3.78
C VAL A 280 -8.46 1.83 -4.22
N CYS A 281 -8.98 0.88 -3.43
CA CYS A 281 -8.99 -0.54 -3.81
C CYS A 281 -9.70 -0.80 -5.14
N ARG A 282 -10.87 -0.18 -5.36
CA ARG A 282 -11.59 -0.28 -6.65
C ARG A 282 -10.79 0.28 -7.82
N ALA A 283 -10.07 1.38 -7.60
CA ALA A 283 -9.21 1.94 -8.63
C ALA A 283 -8.04 1.00 -8.95
N LEU A 284 -7.34 0.49 -7.93
CA LEU A 284 -6.26 -0.48 -8.07
C LEU A 284 -6.71 -1.74 -8.81
N ASP A 285 -7.87 -2.30 -8.45
CA ASP A 285 -8.42 -3.48 -9.11
C ASP A 285 -8.77 -3.21 -10.57
N ARG A 286 -9.31 -2.02 -10.88
CA ARG A 286 -9.67 -1.63 -12.26
C ARG A 286 -8.45 -1.53 -13.17
N VAL A 287 -7.35 -1.00 -12.67
CA VAL A 287 -6.11 -0.81 -13.44
C VAL A 287 -5.15 -2.01 -13.33
N GLY A 288 -5.49 -3.01 -12.51
CA GLY A 288 -4.68 -4.21 -12.31
C GLY A 288 -3.43 -4.03 -11.45
N ALA A 289 -3.31 -2.91 -10.74
CA ALA A 289 -2.15 -2.59 -9.91
C ALA A 289 -2.03 -3.55 -8.73
N PHE A 290 -0.83 -4.06 -8.50
CA PHE A 290 -0.53 -4.91 -7.33
C PHE A 290 0.08 -4.11 -6.18
N SER A 291 0.49 -2.86 -6.43
CA SER A 291 1.08 -1.99 -5.42
C SER A 291 0.35 -0.66 -5.29
N PHE A 292 0.26 -0.20 -4.04
CA PHE A 292 -0.23 1.12 -3.68
C PHE A 292 0.82 1.85 -2.84
N VAL A 293 1.17 3.06 -3.23
CA VAL A 293 2.05 3.93 -2.47
C VAL A 293 1.29 5.22 -2.15
N ALA A 294 1.31 5.63 -0.90
CA ALA A 294 0.77 6.91 -0.47
C ALA A 294 1.92 7.81 0.00
N THR A 295 1.98 9.05 -0.45
CA THR A 295 2.90 10.06 0.08
C THR A 295 2.12 11.22 0.64
N SER A 296 2.45 11.62 1.86
CA SER A 296 1.86 12.82 2.45
C SER A 296 2.56 14.09 1.97
N CYS A 297 1.79 15.16 1.72
CA CYS A 297 2.35 16.47 1.40
C CYS A 297 3.04 17.11 2.63
N PRO A 298 3.99 18.05 2.43
CA PRO A 298 4.54 18.87 3.50
C PRO A 298 3.47 19.57 4.33
N GLY A 299 3.55 19.45 5.65
CA GLY A 299 2.56 20.02 6.57
C GLY A 299 1.21 19.29 6.56
N ASN A 300 1.18 18.02 6.13
CA ASN A 300 0.00 17.17 6.14
C ASN A 300 -0.69 17.21 7.53
N PRO A 301 -1.98 17.57 7.60
CA PRO A 301 -2.68 17.74 8.87
C PRO A 301 -2.90 16.43 9.66
N SER A 302 -2.85 15.27 8.99
CA SER A 302 -3.06 13.98 9.66
C SER A 302 -2.29 12.84 8.98
N PRO A 303 -1.00 12.64 9.30
CA PRO A 303 -0.26 11.44 8.88
C PRO A 303 -0.91 10.16 9.41
N ALA A 304 -1.50 10.19 10.60
CA ALA A 304 -2.31 9.09 11.14
C ALA A 304 -3.45 8.65 10.21
N ALA A 305 -4.13 9.59 9.52
CA ALA A 305 -5.18 9.23 8.56
C ALA A 305 -4.62 8.51 7.33
N MET A 306 -3.42 8.89 6.86
CA MET A 306 -2.73 8.18 5.77
C MET A 306 -2.35 6.76 6.20
N ARG A 307 -1.87 6.61 7.45
CA ARG A 307 -1.56 5.29 8.03
C ARG A 307 -2.81 4.42 8.16
N ASP A 308 -3.95 4.98 8.58
CA ASP A 308 -5.24 4.26 8.59
C ASP A 308 -5.66 3.83 7.18
N LEU A 309 -5.63 4.74 6.21
CA LEU A 309 -5.97 4.46 4.82
C LEU A 309 -5.12 3.30 4.27
N SER A 310 -3.80 3.41 4.39
CA SER A 310 -2.86 2.41 3.89
C SER A 310 -3.02 1.06 4.58
N ASP A 311 -3.22 1.04 5.90
CA ASP A 311 -3.49 -0.20 6.64
C ASP A 311 -4.79 -0.87 6.16
N VAL A 312 -5.82 -0.10 5.83
CA VAL A 312 -7.09 -0.62 5.31
C VAL A 312 -6.93 -1.16 3.88
N VAL A 313 -6.16 -0.49 3.03
CA VAL A 313 -5.83 -1.00 1.70
C VAL A 313 -5.05 -2.32 1.81
N ALA A 314 -4.04 -2.39 2.69
CA ALA A 314 -3.24 -3.59 2.92
C ALA A 314 -4.08 -4.78 3.44
N GLN A 315 -5.13 -4.52 4.22
CA GLN A 315 -6.07 -5.54 4.68
C GLN A 315 -7.07 -5.99 3.62
N SER A 316 -7.32 -5.16 2.61
CA SER A 316 -8.42 -5.39 1.66
C SER A 316 -8.01 -6.27 0.49
N ARG A 317 -6.71 -6.31 0.16
CA ARG A 317 -6.20 -7.05 -0.99
C ARG A 317 -4.74 -7.49 -0.79
N PRO A 318 -4.32 -8.63 -1.37
CA PRO A 318 -2.91 -8.98 -1.47
C PRO A 318 -2.13 -7.91 -2.24
N GLY A 319 -0.92 -7.61 -1.78
CA GLY A 319 0.00 -6.71 -2.47
C GLY A 319 0.88 -5.89 -1.58
N VAL A 320 1.64 -5.02 -2.23
CA VAL A 320 2.59 -4.12 -1.59
C VAL A 320 1.88 -2.81 -1.30
N VAL A 321 1.82 -2.43 -0.03
CA VAL A 321 1.34 -1.11 0.36
C VAL A 321 2.48 -0.37 1.06
N ALA A 322 2.73 0.87 0.64
CA ALA A 322 3.68 1.74 1.30
C ALA A 322 3.07 3.10 1.62
N PHE A 323 3.52 3.70 2.72
CA PHE A 323 3.26 5.07 3.07
C PHE A 323 4.58 5.82 3.32
N HIS A 324 4.72 6.99 2.72
CA HIS A 324 5.90 7.86 2.81
C HIS A 324 5.52 9.22 3.40
N GLU A 325 6.28 9.65 4.39
CA GLU A 325 6.17 10.97 5.00
C GLU A 325 7.19 11.91 4.37
N PHE A 326 6.75 12.70 3.38
CA PHE A 326 7.66 13.55 2.59
C PHE A 326 8.44 14.56 3.45
N ASP A 327 7.86 15.05 4.55
CA ASP A 327 8.57 15.97 5.45
C ASP A 327 9.76 15.33 6.17
N GLU A 328 9.67 14.03 6.48
CA GLU A 328 10.75 13.28 7.15
C GLU A 328 11.82 12.84 6.12
N ASP A 329 11.45 12.65 4.85
CA ASP A 329 12.35 12.24 3.77
C ASP A 329 12.17 13.08 2.49
N ARG A 330 12.45 14.39 2.59
CA ARG A 330 12.29 15.35 1.48
C ARG A 330 13.16 15.07 0.26
N ARG A 331 14.22 14.26 0.41
CA ARG A 331 15.10 13.84 -0.68
C ARG A 331 14.66 12.54 -1.34
N GLY A 332 13.65 11.86 -0.79
CA GLY A 332 13.18 10.55 -1.25
C GLY A 332 14.21 9.44 -1.06
N THR A 333 15.23 9.63 -0.21
CA THR A 333 16.30 8.64 0.01
C THR A 333 15.77 7.36 0.66
N GLU A 334 14.89 7.50 1.64
CA GLU A 334 14.26 6.36 2.29
C GLU A 334 13.22 5.72 1.37
N LEU A 335 12.50 6.52 0.58
CA LEU A 335 11.59 6.00 -0.44
C LEU A 335 12.35 5.19 -1.51
N VAL A 336 13.51 5.65 -1.98
CA VAL A 336 14.37 4.89 -2.90
C VAL A 336 14.77 3.55 -2.27
N ALA A 337 15.22 3.56 -1.03
CA ALA A 337 15.61 2.34 -0.33
C ALA A 337 14.43 1.36 -0.13
N ALA A 338 13.24 1.87 0.20
CA ALA A 338 12.03 1.08 0.27
C ALA A 338 11.65 0.48 -1.09
N GLN A 339 11.75 1.25 -2.18
CA GLN A 339 11.46 0.77 -3.53
C GLN A 339 12.44 -0.32 -3.99
N LYS A 340 13.75 -0.15 -3.74
CA LYS A 340 14.76 -1.19 -3.98
C LYS A 340 14.43 -2.49 -3.28
N MET A 341 14.03 -2.39 -2.02
CA MET A 341 13.59 -3.54 -1.24
C MET A 341 12.35 -4.19 -1.82
N LEU A 342 11.35 -3.41 -2.20
CA LEU A 342 10.05 -3.94 -2.61
C LEU A 342 10.06 -4.51 -4.04
N PHE A 343 10.86 -3.94 -4.94
CA PHE A 343 10.80 -4.24 -6.38
C PHE A 343 12.06 -4.92 -6.91
N ASP A 344 13.26 -4.58 -6.43
CA ASP A 344 14.50 -5.28 -6.81
C ASP A 344 14.85 -6.44 -5.86
N GLY A 345 14.13 -6.55 -4.75
CA GLY A 345 14.43 -7.49 -3.68
C GLY A 345 15.81 -7.25 -3.06
N GLU A 346 16.28 -6.01 -3.03
CA GLU A 346 17.50 -5.66 -2.30
C GLU A 346 17.17 -5.50 -0.81
N PRO A 347 17.78 -6.29 0.10
CA PRO A 347 17.49 -6.16 1.51
C PRO A 347 17.80 -4.73 1.98
N PRO A 348 16.92 -4.09 2.74
CA PRO A 348 17.09 -2.70 3.09
C PRO A 348 18.26 -2.59 4.11
N GLY A 349 19.31 -1.86 3.75
CA GLY A 349 20.54 -1.79 4.54
C GLY A 349 20.54 -0.73 5.64
N GLU A 350 19.54 0.14 5.67
CA GLU A 350 19.51 1.35 6.52
C GLU A 350 18.10 1.55 7.10
N PRO A 351 17.95 2.12 8.32
CA PRO A 351 16.66 2.49 8.89
C PRO A 351 15.80 3.34 7.96
N LEU A 352 14.48 3.12 7.98
CA LEU A 352 13.50 3.83 7.16
C LEU A 352 12.41 4.52 8.03
N PRO A 353 12.76 5.50 8.88
CA PRO A 353 11.80 6.13 9.80
C PRO A 353 10.64 6.88 9.13
N GLY A 354 10.83 7.39 7.91
CA GLY A 354 9.85 8.11 7.09
C GLY A 354 9.07 7.22 6.11
N ALA A 355 9.32 5.90 6.10
CA ALA A 355 8.60 4.96 5.24
C ALA A 355 7.98 3.80 6.05
N ILE A 356 6.72 3.49 5.74
CA ILE A 356 5.98 2.37 6.33
C ILE A 356 5.61 1.43 5.21
N CYS A 357 5.98 0.16 5.30
CA CYS A 357 5.71 -0.83 4.26
C CYS A 357 4.97 -2.03 4.83
N TRP A 358 3.87 -2.42 4.18
CA TRP A 358 3.25 -3.74 4.30
C TRP A 358 3.65 -4.54 3.07
N SER A 359 4.46 -5.58 3.27
CA SER A 359 5.00 -6.36 2.16
C SER A 359 5.20 -7.82 2.53
N HIS A 360 5.03 -8.72 1.56
CA HIS A 360 5.35 -10.12 1.76
C HIS A 360 6.87 -10.33 1.90
N PRO A 361 7.34 -11.19 2.84
CA PRO A 361 8.77 -11.46 3.01
C PRO A 361 9.50 -11.91 1.75
N SER A 362 8.81 -12.60 0.83
CA SER A 362 9.43 -13.00 -0.44
C SER A 362 9.84 -11.82 -1.35
N PHE A 363 9.39 -10.58 -1.08
CA PHE A 363 9.96 -9.37 -1.68
C PHE A 363 11.29 -8.95 -1.06
N VAL A 364 11.58 -9.30 0.21
CA VAL A 364 12.75 -8.84 0.98
C VAL A 364 13.88 -9.90 1.06
N ARG A 365 13.75 -11.00 0.29
CA ARG A 365 14.62 -12.21 0.26
C ARG A 365 14.44 -13.18 1.43
N PHE A 366 13.30 -13.88 1.46
CA PHE A 366 13.12 -15.10 2.24
C PHE A 366 12.62 -16.22 1.29
N PRO A 367 13.45 -17.21 0.92
CA PRO A 367 13.01 -18.29 0.04
C PRO A 367 12.23 -19.39 0.80
N GLU A 368 11.23 -19.92 0.07
CA GLU A 368 10.34 -21.07 0.31
C GLU A 368 9.03 -20.86 1.10
N PRO A 369 7.87 -20.87 0.39
CA PRO A 369 6.54 -21.12 0.92
C PRO A 369 5.81 -22.30 0.21
N PRO A 370 4.63 -22.74 0.70
CA PRO A 370 4.11 -24.11 0.59
C PRO A 370 3.09 -24.39 -0.55
N GLN A 371 2.58 -25.63 -0.55
CA GLN A 371 1.98 -26.48 -1.61
C GLN A 371 0.84 -25.95 -2.51
N LEU A 372 0.23 -24.78 -2.29
CA LEU A 372 -0.79 -24.18 -3.19
C LEU A 372 -0.39 -22.82 -3.77
N SER A 373 0.65 -22.22 -3.19
CA SER A 373 1.44 -21.19 -3.85
C SER A 373 2.62 -21.85 -4.57
N LYS A 374 3.16 -21.20 -5.59
CA LYS A 374 4.51 -21.54 -6.06
C LYS A 374 5.51 -21.31 -4.91
N ALA A 375 6.74 -21.79 -5.09
CA ALA A 375 7.84 -21.63 -4.13
C ALA A 375 8.26 -20.16 -3.87
N ASP A 376 7.55 -19.18 -4.41
CA ASP A 376 7.74 -17.72 -4.25
C ASP A 376 6.52 -17.01 -3.60
N ALA A 377 5.51 -17.77 -3.18
CA ALA A 377 4.21 -17.34 -2.63
C ALA A 377 3.20 -16.82 -3.66
N THR A 378 3.42 -17.04 -4.97
CA THR A 378 2.49 -16.64 -6.04
C THR A 378 1.42 -17.70 -6.31
N THR A 379 0.34 -17.36 -7.00
CA THR A 379 -0.77 -18.29 -7.24
C THR A 379 -0.42 -19.36 -8.29
N ASN A 380 -0.95 -20.58 -8.17
CA ASN A 380 -0.87 -21.59 -9.24
C ASN A 380 -2.07 -21.53 -10.22
N LEU A 381 -2.97 -20.53 -10.08
CA LEU A 381 -4.21 -20.44 -10.86
C LEU A 381 -4.04 -19.81 -12.26
N LEU A 382 -2.94 -19.09 -12.49
CA LEU A 382 -2.68 -18.45 -13.77
C LEU A 382 -1.89 -19.39 -14.68
N SER A 383 -2.21 -19.40 -15.98
CA SER A 383 -1.47 -20.18 -16.98
C SER A 383 -0.16 -19.49 -17.38
N ASP A 384 0.79 -20.24 -17.95
CA ASP A 384 2.06 -19.68 -18.45
C ASP A 384 1.86 -18.57 -19.48
N LEU A 385 0.84 -18.69 -20.35
CA LEU A 385 0.48 -17.63 -21.29
C LEU A 385 0.04 -16.38 -20.54
N THR A 386 -0.84 -16.52 -19.55
CA THR A 386 -1.30 -15.40 -18.71
C THR A 386 -0.13 -14.71 -18.01
N TYR A 387 0.81 -15.49 -17.47
CA TYR A 387 2.06 -14.96 -16.90
C TYR A 387 2.89 -14.17 -17.91
N SER A 388 3.08 -14.71 -19.12
CA SER A 388 3.82 -14.02 -20.17
C SER A 388 3.15 -12.70 -20.58
N VAL A 389 1.81 -12.66 -20.60
CA VAL A 389 1.06 -11.43 -20.90
C VAL A 389 1.23 -10.42 -19.77
N LEU A 390 1.11 -10.83 -18.50
CA LEU A 390 1.30 -9.95 -17.34
C LEU A 390 2.72 -9.37 -17.22
N ALA A 391 3.72 -10.07 -17.75
CA ALA A 391 5.10 -9.60 -17.79
C ALA A 391 5.38 -8.62 -18.94
N SER A 392 4.41 -8.38 -19.83
CA SER A 392 4.54 -7.46 -20.95
C SER A 392 4.38 -6.00 -20.51
N ALA A 393 5.15 -5.09 -21.12
CA ALA A 393 5.03 -3.66 -20.89
C ALA A 393 3.65 -3.09 -21.28
N ASP A 394 2.97 -3.72 -22.24
CA ASP A 394 1.63 -3.31 -22.73
C ASP A 394 0.52 -4.25 -22.22
N THR A 395 0.64 -4.73 -20.98
CA THR A 395 -0.36 -5.62 -20.38
C THR A 395 -1.75 -4.97 -20.43
N PRO A 396 -2.78 -5.64 -20.97
CA PRO A 396 -4.13 -5.11 -20.94
C PRO A 396 -4.68 -5.06 -19.52
N ALA A 397 -5.32 -3.95 -19.14
CA ALA A 397 -5.89 -3.71 -17.81
C ALA A 397 -6.82 -4.84 -17.37
N TRP A 398 -7.62 -5.40 -18.27
CA TRP A 398 -8.54 -6.49 -17.94
C TRP A 398 -7.82 -7.80 -17.59
N VAL A 399 -6.65 -8.06 -18.15
CA VAL A 399 -5.83 -9.25 -17.83
C VAL A 399 -5.24 -9.07 -16.44
N ALA A 400 -4.60 -7.92 -16.18
CA ALA A 400 -4.04 -7.61 -14.87
C ALA A 400 -5.14 -7.59 -13.78
N ALA A 401 -6.26 -6.92 -14.03
CA ALA A 401 -7.42 -6.90 -13.12
C ALA A 401 -7.97 -8.30 -12.84
N GLY A 402 -8.11 -9.14 -13.88
CA GLY A 402 -8.55 -10.53 -13.75
C GLY A 402 -7.60 -11.37 -12.90
N ALA A 403 -6.29 -11.20 -13.09
CA ALA A 403 -5.26 -11.83 -12.27
C ALA A 403 -5.35 -11.38 -10.80
N ARG A 404 -5.48 -10.07 -10.52
CA ARG A 404 -5.64 -9.54 -9.15
C ARG A 404 -6.92 -10.05 -8.49
N ALA A 405 -8.00 -10.18 -9.25
CA ALA A 405 -9.25 -10.74 -8.75
C ALA A 405 -9.08 -12.22 -8.35
N LEU A 406 -8.40 -13.02 -9.16
CA LEU A 406 -8.08 -14.42 -8.85
C LEU A 406 -7.17 -14.54 -7.62
N GLU A 407 -6.13 -13.71 -7.54
CA GLU A 407 -5.25 -13.64 -6.38
C GLU A 407 -6.02 -13.29 -5.10
N GLY A 408 -6.90 -12.28 -5.15
CA GLY A 408 -7.75 -11.91 -4.02
C GLY A 408 -8.76 -13.00 -3.63
N LEU A 409 -9.30 -13.74 -4.59
CA LEU A 409 -10.16 -14.89 -4.32
C LEU A 409 -9.38 -16.04 -3.68
N HIS A 410 -8.19 -16.38 -4.20
CA HIS A 410 -7.32 -17.40 -3.64
C HIS A 410 -6.88 -17.04 -2.21
N ALA A 411 -6.47 -15.79 -1.98
CA ALA A 411 -6.04 -15.32 -0.67
C ALA A 411 -7.16 -15.39 0.38
N ARG A 412 -8.42 -15.15 0.00
CA ARG A 412 -9.58 -15.33 0.88
C ARG A 412 -9.92 -16.80 1.13
N ALA A 413 -9.75 -17.64 0.11
CA ALA A 413 -10.03 -19.07 0.21
C ALA A 413 -9.06 -19.82 1.13
N LEU A 414 -7.82 -19.33 1.25
CA LEU A 414 -6.84 -19.83 2.23
C LEU A 414 -7.24 -19.63 3.70
N GLY A 415 -8.35 -18.92 3.98
CA GLY A 415 -8.89 -18.79 5.33
C GLY A 415 -7.98 -17.97 6.26
N ALA A 416 -8.13 -18.11 7.58
CA ALA A 416 -7.27 -17.45 8.56
C ALA A 416 -6.04 -18.28 8.95
N ASP A 417 -6.17 -19.61 8.84
CA ASP A 417 -5.14 -20.61 9.14
C ASP A 417 -4.17 -20.79 7.96
N GLY A 418 -4.54 -20.43 6.72
CA GLY A 418 -3.61 -20.38 5.60
C GLY A 418 -3.21 -21.74 5.03
N PHE A 419 -3.88 -22.82 5.46
CA PHE A 419 -3.54 -24.21 5.13
C PHE A 419 -4.69 -25.01 4.51
N HIS A 420 -5.94 -24.71 4.84
CA HIS A 420 -7.08 -25.51 4.38
C HIS A 420 -8.02 -24.68 3.51
N ILE A 421 -8.07 -25.03 2.23
CA ILE A 421 -9.13 -24.58 1.34
C ILE A 421 -10.23 -25.64 1.34
N ASP A 422 -11.48 -25.21 1.45
CA ASP A 422 -12.62 -26.10 1.24
C ASP A 422 -12.54 -26.70 -0.18
N PRO A 423 -12.60 -28.04 -0.35
CA PRO A 423 -12.49 -28.67 -1.67
C PRO A 423 -13.51 -28.14 -2.70
N GLU A 424 -14.72 -27.75 -2.28
CA GLU A 424 -15.71 -27.17 -3.19
C GLU A 424 -15.29 -25.77 -3.65
N VAL A 425 -14.70 -24.97 -2.75
CA VAL A 425 -14.13 -23.65 -3.07
C VAL A 425 -12.93 -23.80 -3.99
N GLU A 426 -12.06 -24.79 -3.76
CA GLU A 426 -10.92 -25.09 -4.63
C GLU A 426 -11.37 -25.45 -6.05
N VAL A 427 -12.35 -26.34 -6.20
CA VAL A 427 -12.94 -26.69 -7.50
C VAL A 427 -13.54 -25.46 -8.20
N ALA A 428 -14.27 -24.63 -7.46
CA ALA A 428 -14.85 -23.40 -8.00
C ALA A 428 -13.77 -22.39 -8.45
N LEU A 429 -12.70 -22.22 -7.66
CA LEU A 429 -11.56 -21.37 -8.02
C LEU A 429 -10.88 -21.83 -9.31
N HIS A 430 -10.61 -23.13 -9.43
CA HIS A 430 -10.02 -23.68 -10.66
C HIS A 430 -10.93 -23.52 -11.88
N ALA A 431 -12.25 -23.64 -11.70
CA ALA A 431 -13.19 -23.40 -12.79
C ALA A 431 -13.18 -21.94 -13.28
N VAL A 432 -13.18 -20.97 -12.35
CA VAL A 432 -13.08 -19.54 -12.67
C VAL A 432 -11.73 -19.23 -13.33
N ALA A 433 -10.64 -19.74 -12.76
CA ALA A 433 -9.29 -19.56 -13.28
C ALA A 433 -9.15 -20.13 -14.71
N LYS A 434 -9.68 -21.32 -14.97
CA LYS A 434 -9.71 -21.91 -16.31
C LYS A 434 -10.47 -21.02 -17.29
N SER A 435 -11.68 -20.58 -16.94
CA SER A 435 -12.47 -19.70 -17.81
C SER A 435 -11.74 -18.39 -18.13
N PHE A 436 -11.03 -17.82 -17.16
CA PHE A 436 -10.22 -16.62 -17.36
C PHE A 436 -9.04 -16.88 -18.30
N ASN A 437 -8.24 -17.92 -18.03
CA ASN A 437 -7.10 -18.30 -18.86
C ASN A 437 -7.50 -18.63 -20.30
N ASP A 438 -8.62 -19.35 -20.51
CA ASP A 438 -9.17 -19.65 -21.83
C ASP A 438 -9.55 -18.35 -22.59
N THR A 439 -10.08 -17.36 -21.87
CA THR A 439 -10.41 -16.04 -22.44
C THR A 439 -9.15 -15.28 -22.87
N VAL A 440 -8.11 -15.26 -22.03
CA VAL A 440 -6.80 -14.68 -22.38
C VAL A 440 -6.23 -15.36 -23.62
N HIS A 441 -6.23 -16.69 -23.66
CA HIS A 441 -5.74 -17.45 -24.80
C HIS A 441 -6.47 -17.10 -26.09
N ASN A 442 -7.80 -17.07 -26.08
CA ASN A 442 -8.60 -16.77 -27.26
C ASN A 442 -8.38 -15.34 -27.78
N VAL A 443 -8.33 -14.34 -26.90
CA VAL A 443 -8.12 -12.93 -27.30
C VAL A 443 -6.72 -12.73 -27.87
N ILE A 444 -5.69 -13.26 -27.22
CA ILE A 444 -4.29 -13.10 -27.66
C ILE A 444 -4.04 -13.86 -28.98
N SER A 445 -4.58 -15.08 -29.11
CA SER A 445 -4.42 -15.87 -30.34
C SER A 445 -5.11 -15.21 -31.55
N ASN A 446 -6.31 -14.66 -31.36
CA ASN A 446 -7.05 -14.00 -32.44
C ASN A 446 -6.45 -12.65 -32.85
N ASN A 447 -5.83 -11.91 -31.91
CA ASN A 447 -5.19 -10.65 -32.21
C ASN A 447 -3.80 -10.83 -32.86
N GLY A 448 -3.17 -12.00 -32.71
CA GLY A 448 -1.92 -12.35 -33.39
C GLY A 448 -2.04 -12.57 -34.91
N GLU A 449 -3.27 -12.74 -35.44
CA GLU A 449 -3.53 -12.91 -36.88
C GLU A 449 -3.91 -11.61 -37.62
N VAL A 450 -3.97 -10.47 -36.93
CA VAL A 450 -4.23 -9.18 -37.59
C VAL A 450 -2.92 -8.65 -38.21
N SER A 451 -2.81 -8.83 -39.52
CA SER A 451 -1.70 -8.36 -40.36
C SER A 451 -1.28 -6.90 -40.09
N PRO A 452 0.02 -6.55 -40.26
CA PRO A 452 0.56 -5.21 -40.02
C PRO A 452 0.20 -4.17 -41.11
N HIS A 453 -0.94 -4.32 -41.79
CA HIS A 453 -1.43 -3.37 -42.79
C HIS A 453 -2.89 -3.02 -42.50
N GLY A 454 -3.08 -1.99 -41.67
CA GLY A 454 -4.34 -1.28 -41.43
C GLY A 454 -4.04 0.16 -41.07
#